data_AF-A0A7Z7PQG0-F1
#
_entry.id   AF-A0A7Z7PQG0-F1
#
_cell.length_a   1.000
_cell.length_b   1.000
_cell.length_c   1.000
_cell.angle_alpha   90.00
_cell.angle_beta   90.00
_cell.angle_gamma   90.00
#
_symmetry.space_group_name_H-M   'P 1'
#
loop_
_entity.id
_entity.type
_entity.pdbx_description
1 polymer ?
#
loop_
_entity_poly.entity_id
_entity_poly.type
_entity_poly.pdbx_seq_one_letter_code
_entity_poly.pdbx_strand_id
1 'polypeptide(L)' 'MDARYLTRSWSEGKNSSSEHISGRDLINPDEIMRLDRDQLILLRQGERPARVRKLRYFTDPEFTGGFDPT' A
#
# COMPACT_ATOMS: atom_id res chain seq x y z
N MET A 1 -14.10 0.23 2.29
CA MET A 1 -14.59 0.66 3.62
C MET A 1 -13.81 1.92 3.96
N ASP A 2 -14.28 3.08 3.48
CA ASP A 2 -13.55 4.36 3.57
C ASP A 2 -13.95 5.13 4.82
N ALA A 3 -13.05 5.20 5.79
CA ALA A 3 -13.21 6.04 6.98
C ALA A 3 -12.89 7.50 6.62
N ARG A 4 -13.93 8.28 6.33
CA ARG A 4 -13.83 9.73 6.14
C ARG A 4 -13.74 10.40 7.51
N TYR A 5 -12.56 10.84 7.91
CA TYR A 5 -12.38 11.65 9.12
C TYR A 5 -12.73 13.11 8.82
N LEU A 6 -13.81 13.60 9.41
CA LEU A 6 -14.22 15.01 9.40
C LEU A 6 -13.98 15.60 10.79
N THR A 7 -13.00 16.48 10.94
CA THR A 7 -12.84 17.29 12.15
C THR A 7 -13.45 18.67 11.89
N ARG A 8 -14.52 19.00 12.62
CA ARG A 8 -15.12 20.35 12.61
C ARG A 8 -14.73 21.05 13.90
N SER A 9 -13.90 22.09 13.82
CA SER A 9 -13.69 23.02 14.93
C SER A 9 -14.72 24.14 14.86
N TRP A 10 -15.37 24.42 15.99
CA TRP A 10 -16.29 25.53 16.16
C TRP A 10 -15.61 26.61 17.00
N SER A 11 -15.57 27.85 16.50
CA SER A 11 -15.26 29.03 17.29
C SER A 11 -16.22 30.16 16.90
N GLU A 12 -16.80 30.77 17.93
CA GLU A 12 -17.86 31.76 17.86
C GLU A 12 -17.42 32.98 17.03
N GLY A 13 -18.05 33.20 15.88
CA GLY A 13 -18.00 34.46 15.15
C GLY A 13 -17.26 34.49 13.81
N LYS A 14 -16.51 33.46 13.40
CA LYS A 14 -15.86 33.42 12.08
C LYS A 14 -15.74 31.98 11.57
N ASN A 15 -16.60 31.60 10.63
CA ASN A 15 -16.49 30.33 9.91
C ASN A 15 -15.29 30.38 8.95
N SER A 16 -14.12 29.95 9.40
CA SER A 16 -12.99 29.68 8.51
C SER A 16 -12.98 28.19 8.19
N SER A 17 -13.53 27.80 7.04
CA SER A 17 -13.40 26.44 6.53
C SER A 17 -12.02 26.28 5.89
N SER A 18 -11.10 25.59 6.55
CA SER A 18 -9.87 25.12 5.93
C SER A 18 -10.14 23.75 5.31
N GLU A 19 -10.30 23.70 4.00
CA GLU A 19 -10.45 22.47 3.24
C GLU A 19 -9.05 21.95 2.89
N HIS A 20 -8.61 20.86 3.50
CA HIS A 20 -7.38 20.19 3.14
C HIS A 20 -7.71 18.97 2.29
N ILE A 21 -7.62 19.11 0.97
CA ILE A 21 -7.72 18.00 0.01
C ILE A 21 -6.41 17.22 0.08
N SER A 22 -6.29 16.31 1.05
CA SER A 22 -5.19 15.35 1.08
C SER A 22 -5.50 14.22 0.09
N GLY A 23 -5.01 14.34 -1.14
CA GLY A 23 -4.96 13.21 -2.08
C GLY A 23 -3.99 12.15 -1.54
N ARG A 24 -4.49 11.19 -0.76
CA ARG A 24 -3.62 10.14 -0.21
C ARG A 24 -3.38 9.05 -1.26
N ASP A 25 -2.40 9.30 -2.13
CA ASP A 25 -1.82 8.32 -3.05
C ASP A 25 -0.55 7.64 -2.50
N LEU A 26 -0.41 7.53 -1.17
CA LEU A 26 0.72 6.84 -0.55
C LEU A 26 0.27 5.96 0.63
N ILE A 27 0.75 4.72 0.61
CA ILE A 27 0.60 3.75 1.71
C ILE A 27 1.28 4.30 2.97
N ASN A 28 0.60 4.24 4.11
CA ASN A 28 1.15 4.68 5.38
C ASN A 28 2.21 3.69 5.89
N PRO A 29 3.16 4.12 6.73
CA PRO A 29 4.11 3.23 7.40
C PRO A 29 3.43 2.07 8.14
N ASP A 30 2.34 2.34 8.85
CA ASP A 30 1.55 1.32 9.56
C ASP A 30 0.91 0.30 8.59
N GLU A 31 0.48 0.75 7.41
CA GLU A 31 -0.05 -0.15 6.37
C GLU A 31 1.06 -1.02 5.76
N ILE A 32 2.28 -0.49 5.60
CA ILE A 32 3.46 -1.27 5.21
C ILE A 32 3.79 -2.32 6.28
N MET A 33 3.75 -1.93 7.55
CA MET A 33 4.06 -2.82 8.67
C MET A 33 3.05 -3.97 8.84
N ARG A 34 1.82 -3.82 8.31
CA ARG A 34 0.79 -4.87 8.27
C ARG A 34 0.88 -5.79 7.06
N LEU A 35 1.81 -5.56 6.13
CA LEU A 35 1.98 -6.47 4.98
C LEU A 35 2.41 -7.84 5.48
N ASP A 36 1.83 -8.89 4.86
CA ASP A 36 2.25 -10.25 5.13
C ASP A 36 3.71 -10.44 4.70
N ARG A 37 4.42 -11.33 5.41
CA ARG A 37 5.84 -11.63 5.17
C ARG A 37 6.07 -12.14 3.75
N ASP A 38 5.08 -12.75 3.12
CA ASP A 38 5.14 -13.23 1.74
C ASP A 38 4.69 -12.19 0.70
N GLN A 39 4.38 -10.95 1.09
CA GLN A 39 3.89 -9.91 0.20
C GLN A 39 4.86 -8.73 0.04
N LEU A 40 4.73 -8.03 -1.08
CA LEU A 40 5.43 -6.79 -1.39
C LEU A 40 4.57 -5.86 -2.24
N ILE A 41 5.00 -4.59 -2.33
CA ILE A 41 4.43 -3.62 -3.27
C ILE A 41 5.35 -3.53 -4.49
N LEU A 42 4.80 -3.83 -5.67
CA LEU A 42 5.47 -3.69 -6.95
C LEU A 42 5.19 -2.31 -7.53
N LEU A 43 6.27 -1.59 -7.85
CA LEU A 43 6.21 -0.29 -8.52
C LEU A 43 6.80 -0.46 -9.92
N ARG A 44 5.94 -0.35 -10.94
CA ARG A 44 6.33 -0.39 -12.35
C ARG A 44 5.92 0.92 -13.03
N GLN A 45 6.82 1.50 -13.80
CA GLN A 45 6.57 2.78 -14.48
C GLN A 45 5.36 2.68 -15.40
N GLY A 46 4.46 3.66 -15.33
CA GLY A 46 3.23 3.70 -16.12
C GLY A 46 2.11 2.80 -15.60
N GLU A 47 2.34 2.05 -14.53
CA GLU A 47 1.34 1.20 -13.89
C GLU A 47 1.03 1.67 -12.47
N ARG A 48 -0.16 1.30 -11.99
CA ARG A 48 -0.54 1.53 -10.60
C ARG A 48 0.26 0.59 -9.70
N PRO A 49 0.67 1.03 -8.50
CA PRO A 49 1.26 0.15 -7.49
C PRO A 49 0.38 -1.08 -7.25
N ALA A 50 1.01 -2.26 -7.20
CA ALA A 50 0.30 -3.52 -6.99
C ALA A 50 0.84 -4.24 -5.76
N ARG A 51 -0.07 -4.78 -4.93
CA ARG A 51 0.28 -5.72 -3.87
C ARG A 51 0.42 -7.11 -4.48
N VAL A 52 1.59 -7.72 -4.37
CA VAL A 52 1.92 -9.00 -5.00
C VAL A 52 2.60 -9.95 -4.01
N ARG A 53 2.62 -11.25 -4.34
CA ARG A 53 3.35 -12.29 -3.60
C ARG A 53 4.81 -12.31 -4.02
N LYS A 54 5.71 -12.52 -3.06
CA LYS A 54 7.13 -12.77 -3.28
C LYS A 54 7.30 -14.06 -4.07
N LEU A 55 8.04 -13.97 -5.18
CA LEU A 55 8.54 -15.13 -5.89
C LEU A 55 9.80 -15.62 -5.18
N ARG A 56 9.76 -16.84 -4.64
CA ARG A 56 10.90 -17.41 -3.91
C ARG A 56 11.60 -18.45 -4.76
N TYR A 57 12.87 -18.20 -5.02
CA TYR A 57 13.73 -19.12 -5.75
C TYR A 57 13.84 -20.46 -5.01
N PHE A 58 13.76 -21.57 -5.76
CA PHE A 58 13.75 -22.97 -5.30
C PHE A 58 12.55 -23.47 -4.47
N THR A 59 11.80 -22.61 -3.80
CA THR A 59 10.64 -23.06 -3.01
C THR A 59 9.33 -22.99 -3.76
N ASP A 60 9.25 -22.09 -4.74
CA ASP A 60 8.03 -21.88 -5.51
C ASP A 60 7.94 -22.90 -6.66
N PRO A 61 6.73 -23.43 -6.95
CA PRO A 61 6.52 -24.51 -7.91
C PRO A 61 7.02 -24.17 -9.32
N GLU A 62 7.05 -22.88 -9.68
CA GLU A 62 7.58 -22.35 -10.93
C GLU A 62 9.06 -22.72 -11.17
N PHE A 63 9.80 -23.13 -10.11
CA PHE A 63 11.20 -23.53 -10.19
C PHE A 63 11.41 -25.05 -10.00
N THR A 64 10.35 -25.85 -9.88
CA THR A 64 10.47 -27.31 -9.73
C THR A 64 10.96 -27.95 -11.02
N GLY A 65 12.05 -28.74 -10.96
CA GLY A 65 12.58 -29.50 -12.10
C GLY A 65 13.43 -28.71 -13.11
N GLY A 66 13.65 -27.41 -12.91
CA GLY A 66 14.51 -26.57 -13.76
C GLY A 66 15.96 -26.45 -13.29
N PHE A 67 16.27 -26.94 -12.08
CA PHE A 67 17.59 -26.80 -11.44
C PHE A 67 18.02 -28.14 -10.87
N ASP A 68 18.24 -29.12 -11.75
CA ASP A 68 19.03 -30.29 -11.40
C ASP A 68 20.50 -29.93 -11.67
N PRO A 69 21.39 -29.92 -10.66
CA PRO A 69 22.82 -29.78 -10.92
C PRO A 69 23.29 -31.01 -11.71
N THR A 70 23.74 -30.80 -12.94
CA THR A 70 24.48 -31.82 -13.71
C THR A 70 25.90 -31.96 -13.18
#